data_AF-A0A6N8HSN7-F1
#
_entry.id   AF-A0A6N8HSN7-F1
#
_cell.length_a   1.000
_cell.length_b   1.000
_cell.length_c   1.000
_cell.angle_alpha   90.00
_cell.angle_beta   90.00
_cell.angle_gamma   90.00
#
_symmetry.space_group_name_H-M   'P 1'
#
loop_
_entity.id
_entity.type
_entity.pdbx_description
1 polymer ?
#
loop_
_entity_poly.entity_id
_entity_poly.type
_entity_poly.pdbx_seq_one_letter_code
_entity_poly.pdbx_strand_id
1 'polypeptide(L)' 'MCQTCNGTGGLAIEHSWGIQFEPCPDTNCDFEVDNSDLERLQAWLDEQKRRESA' A
#
# COMPACT_ATOMS: atom_id res chain seq x y z
N MET A 1 -0.39 -1.80 1.55
CA MET A 1 -1.66 -1.68 0.80
C MET A 1 -2.73 -1.29 1.79
N CYS A 2 -3.47 -0.21 1.55
CA CYS A 2 -4.61 0.15 2.37
C CYS A 2 -5.54 -1.06 2.50
N GLN A 3 -5.70 -1.56 3.72
CA GLN A 3 -6.61 -2.66 4.04
C GLN A 3 -8.07 -2.16 4.10
N THR A 4 -8.39 -1.13 3.33
CA THR A 4 -9.73 -0.57 3.28
C THR A 4 -10.62 -1.57 2.55
N CYS A 5 -11.33 -2.35 3.37
CA CYS A 5 -12.33 -3.33 2.97
C CYS A 5 -11.80 -4.54 2.16
N ASN A 6 -10.62 -5.10 2.45
CA ASN A 6 -10.13 -6.35 1.80
C ASN A 6 -10.24 -6.37 0.25
N GLY A 7 -10.17 -5.21 -0.41
CA GLY A 7 -10.31 -5.10 -1.87
C GLY A 7 -11.73 -5.13 -2.43
N THR A 8 -12.78 -5.09 -1.60
CA THR A 8 -14.19 -5.06 -2.06
C THR A 8 -14.75 -3.67 -2.36
N GLY A 9 -13.98 -2.60 -2.17
CA GLY A 9 -14.39 -1.21 -2.48
C GLY A 9 -15.48 -0.62 -1.55
N GLY A 10 -16.02 -1.42 -0.63
CA GLY A 10 -17.05 -1.03 0.34
C GLY A 10 -17.39 -2.15 1.33
N LEU A 11 -18.21 -1.82 2.33
CA LEU A 11 -18.74 -2.73 3.34
C LEU A 11 -20.17 -3.15 2.97
N ALA A 12 -20.43 -4.47 2.99
CA ALA A 12 -21.79 -5.00 2.90
C ALA A 12 -22.29 -5.29 4.32
N ILE A 13 -23.36 -4.60 4.74
CA ILE A 13 -23.97 -4.74 6.06
C ILE A 13 -25.31 -5.45 5.89
N GLU A 14 -25.46 -6.63 6.49
CA GLU A 14 -26.72 -7.37 6.50
C GLU A 14 -27.65 -6.85 7.60
N HIS A 15 -28.89 -6.58 7.21
CA HIS A 15 -29.99 -6.22 8.08
C HIS A 15 -31.16 -7.20 7.89
N SER A 16 -32.08 -7.23 8.85
CA SER A 16 -33.32 -8.02 8.75
C SER A 16 -34.22 -7.62 7.57
N TRP A 17 -34.00 -6.42 7.00
CA TRP A 17 -34.74 -5.88 5.86
C TRP A 17 -33.97 -5.93 4.53
N GLY A 18 -32.68 -6.30 4.53
CA GLY A 18 -31.88 -6.35 3.30
C GLY A 18 -30.37 -6.16 3.52
N ILE A 19 -29.63 -5.96 2.42
CA ILE A 19 -28.19 -5.70 2.43
C ILE A 19 -27.95 -4.22 2.09
N GLN A 20 -27.22 -3.52 2.94
CA GLN A 20 -26.78 -2.14 2.71
C GLN A 20 -25.31 -2.13 2.26
N PHE A 21 -25.03 -1.38 1.20
CA PHE A 21 -23.66 -1.17 0.71
C PHE A 21 -23.18 0.21 1.14
N GLU A 22 -22.25 0.25 2.09
CA GLU A 22 -21.59 1.48 2.53
C GLU A 22 -20.25 1.63 1.79
N PRO A 23 -19.94 2.83 1.25
CA PRO A 23 -18.62 3.10 0.71
C PRO A 23 -17.57 2.90 1.80
N CYS A 24 -16.41 2.38 1.44
CA CYS A 24 -15.36 2.16 2.42
C CYS A 24 -14.96 3.53 3.02
N PRO A 25 -14.89 3.68 4.36
CA PRO A 25 -14.55 4.95 4.98
C PRO A 25 -13.12 5.32 4.59
N ASP A 26 -13.03 6.18 3.58
CA ASP A 26 -11.79 6.78 3.12
C ASP A 26 -11.61 8.04 3.95
N THR A 27 -10.63 8.06 4.85
CA THR A 27 -10.29 9.37 5.46
C THR A 27 -8.88 9.53 5.96
N ASN A 28 -8.05 8.50 6.03
CA ASN A 28 -6.59 8.65 6.13
C ASN A 28 -5.95 7.28 5.97
N CYS A 29 -5.78 6.86 4.74
CA CYS A 29 -4.76 5.89 4.45
C CYS A 29 -3.62 6.67 3.79
N ASP A 30 -2.87 7.40 4.62
CA ASP A 30 -1.55 7.90 4.25
C ASP A 30 -0.69 6.68 3.96
N PHE A 31 -0.82 6.12 2.76
CA PHE A 31 0.13 5.15 2.28
C PHE A 31 1.40 5.93 1.96
N GLU A 32 2.18 6.21 3.00
CA GLU A 32 3.57 6.61 2.82
C GLU A 32 4.24 5.48 2.06
N VAL A 33 4.58 5.74 0.80
CA VAL A 33 5.33 4.80 -0.02
C VAL A 33 6.67 4.61 0.66
N ASP A 34 6.86 3.48 1.33
CA ASP A 34 8.12 3.10 1.95
C ASP A 34 9.14 2.78 0.85
N ASN A 35 9.91 3.78 0.47
CA ASN A 35 10.97 3.66 -0.53
C ASN A 35 12.31 3.22 0.10
N SER A 36 12.36 2.87 1.38
CA SER A 36 13.63 2.53 2.06
C SER A 36 14.35 1.34 1.42
N ASP A 37 13.60 0.36 0.90
CA ASP A 37 14.16 -0.77 0.16
C ASP A 37 14.71 -0.36 -1.22
N LEU A 38 14.06 0.59 -1.90
CA LEU A 38 14.56 1.14 -3.16
C LEU A 38 15.84 1.96 -2.94
N GLU A 39 15.88 2.76 -1.87
CA GLU A 39 17.07 3.53 -1.49
C GLU A 39 18.25 2.62 -1.11
N ARG A 40 18.00 1.53 -0.35
CA ARG A 40 19.01 0.51 -0.06
C ARG A 40 19.54 -0.18 -1.30
N LEU A 41 18.65 -0.51 -2.24
CA LEU A 41 19.04 -1.16 -3.49
C LEU A 41 19.91 -0.23 -4.35
N GLN A 42 19.54 1.04 -4.43
CA GLN A 42 20.30 2.05 -5.17
C GLN A 42 21.71 2.24 -4.58
N ALA A 43 21.82 2.36 -3.26
CA ALA A 43 23.12 2.48 -2.58
C ALA A 43 24.03 1.26 -2.83
N TRP A 44 23.46 0.05 -2.84
CA TRP A 44 24.21 -1.17 -3.16
C TRP A 44 24.70 -1.20 -4.61
N LEU A 45 23.85 -0.81 -5.56
CA LEU A 45 24.21 -0.73 -6.98
C LEU A 45 25.35 0.27 -7.23
N ASP A 46 25.32 1.41 -6.54
CA ASP A 46 26.36 2.44 -6.68
C ASP A 46 27.70 2.00 -6.08
N GLU A 47 27.69 1.19 -5.02
CA GLU A 47 28.91 0.54 -4.49
C GLU A 47 29.47 -0.49 -5.48
N GLN A 48 28.63 -1.34 -6.09
CA GLN A 48 29.11 -2.31 -7.08
C GLN A 48 29.74 -1.63 -8.30
N LYS A 49 29.11 -0.57 -8.83
CA LYS A 49 29.67 0.21 -9.94
C LYS A 49 31.04 0.79 -9.60
N ARG A 50 31.23 1.33 -8.39
CA ARG A 50 32.53 1.86 -7.96
C ARG A 50 33.60 0.78 -7.85
N ARG A 51 33.24 -0.43 -7.41
CA ARG A 51 34.15 -1.57 -7.33
C ARG A 51 34.52 -2.14 -8.72
N GLU A 52 33.62 -2.07 -9.69
CA GLU A 52 33.89 -2.48 -11.07
C GLU A 52 34.68 -1.42 -11.87
N SER A 53 34.64 -0.16 -11.44
CA SER A 53 35.34 0.96 -12.08
C SER A 53 36.76 1.19 -11.55
N ALA A 54 37.19 0.43 -10.54
CA ALA A 54 38.50 0.50 -9.88
C ALA A 54 39.36 -0.71 -10.26
#